data_AF-A0A6G2QFL6-F1
#
_entry.id   AF-A0A6G2QFL6-F1
#
_cell.length_a   1.000
_cell.length_b   1.000
_cell.length_c   1.000
_cell.angle_alpha   90.00
_cell.angle_beta   90.00
_cell.angle_gamma   90.00
#
_symmetry.space_group_name_H-M   'P 1'
#
loop_
_entity.id
_entity.type
_entity.pdbx_description
1 polymer ?
#
loop_
_entity_poly.entity_id
_entity_poly.type
_entity_poly.pdbx_seq_one_letter_code
_entity_poly.pdbx_strand_id
1 'polypeptide(L)' 'YGLPDGVEAVRRGGLLFLLNHGREPVTVDVAGTHRDLLTDTTVTGRVTLGRYGVAVLAP' A
#
# COMPACT_ATOMS: atom_id res chain seq x y z
N TYR A 1 10.50 9.39 5.67
CA TYR A 1 10.49 8.16 6.47
C TYR A 1 10.65 6.97 5.53
N GLY A 2 11.31 5.91 5.97
CA GLY A 2 11.47 4.68 5.20
C GLY A 2 10.20 3.83 5.21
N LEU A 3 10.14 2.82 4.35
CA LEU A 3 9.09 1.81 4.40
C LEU A 3 9.30 0.89 5.62
N PRO A 4 8.22 0.35 6.21
CA PRO A 4 8.35 -0.72 7.19
C PRO A 4 9.11 -1.92 6.63
N ASP A 5 9.84 -2.63 7.48
CA ASP A 5 10.56 -3.84 7.10
C ASP A 5 9.61 -4.88 6.49
N GLY A 6 10.09 -5.53 5.42
CA GLY A 6 9.30 -6.52 4.67
C GLY A 6 8.24 -5.92 3.75
N VAL A 7 8.10 -4.60 3.67
CA VAL A 7 7.24 -3.94 2.68
C VAL A 7 8.06 -3.52 1.47
N GLU A 8 7.60 -3.95 0.29
CA GLU A 8 8.09 -3.46 -0.99
C GLU A 8 7.12 -2.42 -1.56
N ALA A 9 7.65 -1.33 -2.08
CA ALA A 9 6.89 -0.34 -2.83
C ALA A 9 7.43 -0.18 -4.25
N VAL A 10 6.57 -0.34 -5.24
CA VAL A 10 6.93 -0.21 -6.66
C VAL A 10 6.02 0.80 -7.32
N ARG A 11 6.60 1.70 -8.14
CA ARG A 11 5.84 2.60 -9.00
C ARG A 11 5.91 2.12 -10.45
N ARG A 12 4.75 2.06 -11.10
CA ARG A 12 4.64 1.77 -12.53
C ARG A 12 3.57 2.66 -13.14
N GLY A 13 3.98 3.57 -14.01
CA GLY A 13 3.09 4.64 -14.49
C GLY A 13 2.57 5.47 -13.31
N GLY A 14 1.26 5.76 -13.31
CA GLY A 14 0.59 6.48 -12.22
C GLY A 14 0.28 5.65 -10.97
N LEU A 15 0.60 4.35 -10.97
CA LEU A 15 0.19 3.43 -9.91
C LEU A 15 1.31 3.17 -8.91
N LEU A 16 0.93 3.04 -7.63
CA LEU A 16 1.79 2.59 -6.54
C LEU A 16 1.33 1.21 -6.06
N PHE A 17 2.23 0.23 -6.13
CA PHE A 17 2.04 -1.11 -5.62
C PHE A 17 2.72 -1.20 -4.26
N LEU A 18 1.98 -1.68 -3.25
CA LEU A 18 2.53 -1.99 -1.93
C LEU A 18 2.35 -3.47 -1.67
N LEU A 19 3.43 -4.17 -1.35
CA LEU A 19 3.44 -5.60 -1.09
C LEU A 19 4.02 -5.85 0.29
N ASN A 20 3.24 -6.46 1.18
CA ASN A 20 3.75 -6.96 2.44
C ASN A 20 4.30 -8.38 2.22
N HIS A 21 5.61 -8.59 2.34
CA HIS A 21 6.24 -9.92 2.29
C HIS A 21 6.22 -10.61 3.66
N GLY A 22 5.74 -9.92 4.71
CA GLY A 22 5.67 -10.37 6.08
C GLY A 22 4.42 -11.18 6.42
N ARG A 23 4.50 -11.89 7.55
CA ARG A 23 3.39 -12.68 8.11
C ARG A 23 2.46 -11.88 9.01
N GLU A 24 2.91 -10.73 9.48
CA GLU A 24 2.15 -9.83 10.34
C GLU A 24 1.54 -8.68 9.54
N PRO A 25 0.39 -8.13 9.98
CA PRO A 25 -0.16 -6.91 9.39
C PRO A 25 0.80 -5.72 9.56
N VAL A 26 0.80 -4.83 8.57
CA VAL A 26 1.65 -3.63 8.57
C VAL A 26 0.88 -2.43 8.04
N THR A 27 1.12 -1.26 8.64
CA THR A 27 0.56 0.01 8.16
C THR A 27 1.63 0.81 7.43
N VAL A 28 1.28 1.33 6.26
CA VAL A 28 2.14 2.17 5.42
C VAL A 28 1.49 3.54 5.26
N ASP A 29 2.23 4.59 5.57
CA ASP A 29 1.80 5.96 5.29
C ASP A 29 1.89 6.26 3.79
N VAL A 30 0.79 6.75 3.22
CA VAL A 30 0.68 7.15 1.81
C VAL A 30 0.07 8.53 1.72
N ALA A 31 0.89 9.52 1.36
CA ALA A 31 0.46 10.91 1.29
C ALA A 31 -0.66 11.10 0.26
N GLY A 32 -1.70 11.84 0.64
CA GLY A 32 -2.84 12.14 -0.22
C GLY A 32 -3.99 11.14 -0.11
N THR A 33 -4.93 11.27 -1.03
CA THR A 33 -6.06 10.35 -1.22
C THR A 33 -5.78 9.51 -2.46
N HIS A 34 -6.11 8.23 -2.38
CA HIS A 34 -5.91 7.25 -3.44
C HIS A 34 -7.13 6.34 -3.54
N ARG A 35 -7.32 5.72 -4.71
CA ARG A 35 -8.22 4.56 -4.89
C ARG A 35 -7.38 3.29 -4.85
N ASP A 36 -7.69 2.36 -3.95
CA ASP A 36 -7.18 1.00 -4.03
C ASP A 36 -7.95 0.23 -5.11
N LEU A 37 -7.27 -0.14 -6.18
CA LEU A 37 -7.85 -0.80 -7.34
C LEU A 37 -8.21 -2.27 -7.10
N LEU A 38 -7.69 -2.90 -6.05
CA LEU A 38 -8.01 -4.30 -5.73
C LEU A 38 -9.32 -4.43 -4.96
N THR A 39 -9.64 -3.43 -4.16
CA THR A 39 -10.81 -3.44 -3.26
C THR A 39 -11.84 -2.39 -3.63
N ASP A 40 -11.51 -1.50 -4.57
CA ASP A 40 -12.31 -0.37 -4.98
C ASP A 40 -12.60 0.62 -3.81
N THR A 41 -11.70 0.67 -2.82
CA THR A 41 -11.86 1.50 -1.61
C THR A 41 -11.03 2.78 -1.70
N THR A 42 -11.56 3.89 -1.18
CA THR A 42 -10.80 5.14 -1.02
C THR A 42 -9.90 5.06 0.21
N VAL A 43 -8.63 5.39 0.04
CA VAL A 43 -7.58 5.41 1.06
C VAL A 43 -7.10 6.85 1.22
N THR A 44 -7.00 7.34 2.45
CA THR A 44 -6.40 8.65 2.73
C THR A 44 -5.33 8.52 3.80
N GLY A 45 -4.11 8.93 3.48
CA GLY A 45 -2.98 9.03 4.42
C GLY A 45 -2.31 7.70 4.78
N ARG A 46 -3.03 6.57 4.81
CA ARG A 46 -2.50 5.29 5.32
C ARG A 46 -3.24 4.07 4.79
N VAL A 47 -2.49 2.99 4.52
CA VAL A 47 -3.01 1.66 4.13
C VAL A 47 -2.55 0.63 5.16
N THR A 48 -3.45 -0.26 5.57
CA THR A 48 -3.08 -1.47 6.33
C THR A 48 -3.06 -2.66 5.39
N LEU A 49 -1.91 -3.32 5.27
CA LEU A 49 -1.76 -4.57 4.55
C LEU A 49 -1.81 -5.72 5.57
N GLY A 50 -2.70 -6.69 5.33
CA GLY A 50 -2.72 -7.93 6.11
C GLY A 50 -1.48 -8.81 5.84
N ARG A 51 -1.48 -10.03 6.40
CA ARG A 51 -0.49 -11.06 6.09
C ARG A 51 -0.40 -11.27 4.58
N TYR A 52 0.78 -11.08 4.01
CA TYR A 52 1.01 -11.17 2.56
C TYR A 52 0.10 -10.26 1.70
N GLY A 53 -0.43 -9.19 2.31
CA GLY A 53 -1.39 -8.29 1.70
C GLY A 53 -0.76 -7.41 0.64
N VAL A 54 -1.57 -7.03 -0.34
CA VAL A 54 -1.20 -6.14 -1.45
C VAL A 54 -2.24 -5.03 -1.57
N ALA A 55 -1.80 -3.83 -1.91
CA ALA A 55 -2.66 -2.74 -2.37
C ALA A 55 -2.11 -2.14 -3.66
N VAL A 56 -3.00 -1.67 -4.54
CA VAL A 56 -2.63 -0.97 -5.76
C VAL A 56 -3.32 0.38 -5.78
N LEU A 57 -2.56 1.43 -5.55
CA LEU A 57 -3.07 2.79 -5.35
C LEU A 57 -2.98 3.59 -6.65
N ALA A 58 -4.13 4.11 -7.09
CA ALA A 58 -4.24 5.17 -8.07
C ALA A 58 -4.50 6.52 -7.37
N PRO A 59 -4.01 7.66 -7.90
CA PRO A 59 -4.33 8.99 -7.39
C PRO A 59 -5.83 9.28 -7.32
#